data_AF-X1R4T3-F1
#
_entry.id   AF-X1R4T3-F1
#
_cell.length_a   1.000
_cell.length_b   1.000
_cell.length_c   1.000
_cell.angle_alpha   90.00
_cell.angle_beta   90.00
_cell.angle_gamma   90.00
#
_symmetry.space_group_name_H-M   'P 1'
#
loop_
_entity.id
_entity.type
_entity.pdbx_description
1 polymer ?
#
loop_
_entity_poly.entity_id
_entity_poly.type
_entity_poly.pdbx_seq_one_letter_code
_entity_poly.pdbx_strand_id
1 'polypeptide(L)' 'MNKDITGPVDKVTNVVVDLGPRIIMVPIDAQGGEVLGTADNISIKVAESTTEELENLKSAYEVRLVKMLGE' A
#
# COMPACT_ATOMS: atom_id res chain seq x y z
N MET A 1 -39.15 -4.42 0.61
CA MET A 1 -38.01 -4.02 -0.25
C MET A 1 -36.86 -4.93 0.07
N ASN A 2 -36.36 -5.63 -0.95
CA ASN A 2 -35.45 -6.75 -0.79
C ASN A 2 -34.03 -6.25 -0.54
N LYS A 3 -33.36 -6.95 0.37
CA LYS A 3 -32.00 -6.79 0.87
C LYS A 3 -31.03 -6.27 -0.19
N ASP A 4 -30.34 -5.17 0.13
CA ASP A 4 -29.17 -4.71 -0.59
C ASP A 4 -28.17 -5.87 -0.68
N ILE A 5 -28.06 -6.46 -1.86
CA ILE A 5 -27.00 -7.41 -2.18
C ILE A 5 -25.75 -6.55 -2.34
N THR A 6 -25.00 -6.37 -1.26
CA THR A 6 -23.58 -6.01 -1.36
C THR A 6 -22.84 -7.22 -1.89
N GLY A 7 -22.88 -7.39 -3.22
CA GLY A 7 -22.07 -8.38 -3.92
C GLY A 7 -20.58 -8.15 -3.62
N PRO A 8 -19.71 -9.14 -3.90
CA PRO A 8 -18.28 -8.99 -3.64
C PRO A 8 -17.76 -7.76 -4.38
N VAL A 9 -17.29 -6.76 -3.63
CA VAL A 9 -16.40 -5.72 -4.16
C VAL A 9 -15.25 -6.47 -4.82
N ASP A 10 -14.99 -6.25 -6.12
CA ASP A 10 -14.05 -7.04 -6.94
C ASP A 10 -12.79 -7.44 -6.15
N LYS A 11 -12.80 -8.67 -5.62
CA LYS A 11 -11.74 -9.18 -4.77
C LYS A 11 -10.62 -9.72 -5.63
N VAL A 12 -9.41 -9.29 -5.32
CA VAL A 12 -8.18 -9.67 -6.00
C VAL A 12 -7.28 -10.36 -4.98
N THR A 13 -6.69 -11.49 -5.36
CA THR A 13 -5.82 -12.28 -4.46
C THR A 13 -4.49 -12.62 -5.11
N ASN A 14 -3.45 -12.76 -4.29
CA ASN A 14 -2.11 -13.18 -4.69
C ASN A 14 -1.51 -12.37 -5.86
N VAL A 15 -1.63 -11.04 -5.80
CA VAL A 15 -1.12 -10.16 -6.85
C VAL A 15 0.21 -9.52 -6.46
N VAL A 16 1.02 -9.27 -7.48
CA VAL A 16 2.21 -8.42 -7.37
C VAL A 16 1.86 -7.06 -7.92
N VAL A 17 2.04 -6.03 -7.11
CA VAL A 17 1.80 -4.63 -7.50
C VAL A 17 3.15 -3.96 -7.68
N ASP A 18 3.42 -3.49 -8.89
CA ASP A 18 4.55 -2.61 -9.15
C ASP A 18 4.12 -1.17 -8.83
N LEU A 19 4.88 -0.53 -7.94
CA LEU A 19 4.64 0.86 -7.54
C LEU A 19 5.38 1.84 -8.46
N GLY A 20 6.39 1.42 -9.20
CA GLY A 20 7.27 2.36 -9.91
C GLY A 20 8.07 3.25 -8.94
N PRO A 21 8.46 4.48 -9.35
CA PRO A 21 9.27 5.40 -8.56
C PRO A 21 8.59 5.87 -7.26
N ARG A 22 9.27 5.78 -6.12
CA ARG A 22 8.76 6.20 -4.81
C ARG A 22 9.82 6.88 -3.95
N ILE A 23 9.36 7.78 -3.10
CA ILE A 23 10.17 8.33 -2.00
C ILE A 23 10.20 7.32 -0.85
N ILE A 24 11.39 6.98 -0.37
CA ILE A 24 11.57 6.14 0.80
C ILE A 24 11.77 7.02 2.02
N MET A 25 10.95 6.80 3.06
CA MET A 25 11.00 7.60 4.28
C MET A 25 10.97 6.72 5.53
N VAL A 26 11.56 7.20 6.62
CA VAL A 26 11.40 6.62 7.96
C VAL A 26 10.73 7.64 8.89
N PRO A 27 9.78 7.23 9.75
CA PRO A 27 9.25 8.13 10.77
C PRO A 27 10.32 8.39 11.84
N ILE A 28 10.52 9.66 12.19
CA ILE A 28 11.41 10.07 13.30
C ILE A 28 10.60 10.13 14.60
N ASP A 29 9.42 10.76 14.54
CA ASP A 29 8.49 10.93 15.65
C ASP A 29 7.04 11.01 15.14
N ALA A 30 6.10 11.35 16.01
CA ALA A 30 4.68 11.46 15.65
C ALA A 30 4.36 12.67 14.76
N GLN A 31 5.33 13.53 14.45
CA GLN A 31 5.15 14.77 13.67
C GLN A 31 6.01 14.85 12.41
N GLY A 32 7.02 13.99 12.24
CA GLY A 32 7.95 14.08 11.11
C GLY A 32 8.54 12.76 10.63
N GLY A 33 8.96 12.75 9.37
CA GLY A 33 9.70 11.65 8.75
C GLY A 33 10.96 12.14 8.05
N GLU A 34 12.01 11.33 8.04
CA GLU A 34 13.24 11.55 7.29
C GLU A 34 13.11 10.95 5.90
N VAL A 35 13.48 11.70 4.87
CA VAL A 35 13.61 11.17 3.51
C VAL A 35 14.97 10.48 3.38
N LEU A 36 14.96 9.18 3.10
CA LEU A 36 16.19 8.39 2.87
C LEU A 36 16.63 8.42 1.41
N GLY A 37 15.71 8.68 0.49
CA GLY A 37 16.00 8.77 -0.94
C GLY A 37 14.81 8.37 -1.81
N THR A 38 15.09 8.00 -3.05
CA THR A 38 14.11 7.50 -4.01
C THR A 38 14.46 6.09 -4.45
N ALA A 39 13.47 5.27 -4.72
CA ALA A 39 13.65 3.93 -5.28
C ALA A 39 12.66 3.69 -6.42
N ASP A 40 13.14 3.06 -7.48
CA ASP A 40 12.33 2.63 -8.62
C ASP A 40 12.09 1.12 -8.55
N ASN A 41 11.03 0.66 -9.21
CA ASN A 41 10.67 -0.76 -9.37
C ASN A 41 10.38 -1.50 -8.05
N ILE A 42 9.74 -0.83 -7.09
CA ILE A 42 9.28 -1.49 -5.86
C ILE A 42 8.06 -2.35 -6.17
N SER A 43 8.18 -3.66 -5.90
CA SER A 43 7.07 -4.60 -6.04
C SER A 43 6.57 -5.09 -4.68
N ILE A 44 5.26 -5.05 -4.45
CA ILE A 44 4.62 -5.56 -3.23
C ILE A 44 3.75 -6.77 -3.56
N LYS A 45 3.88 -7.84 -2.77
CA LYS A 45 2.97 -8.98 -2.81
C LYS A 45 1.76 -8.71 -1.93
N VAL A 46 0.58 -8.66 -2.53
CA VAL A 46 -0.69 -8.43 -1.83
C VAL A 46 -1.47 -9.75 -1.81
N ALA A 47 -1.76 -10.24 -0.60
CA ALA A 47 -2.47 -11.50 -0.41
C ALA A 47 -3.95 -11.40 -0.84
N GLU A 48 -4.66 -10.36 -0.39
CA GLU A 48 -6.05 -10.07 -0.73
C GLU A 48 -6.29 -8.54 -0.65
N SER A 49 -7.05 -8.00 -1.61
CA SER A 49 -7.50 -6.60 -1.63
C SER A 49 -8.65 -6.43 -2.62
N THR A 50 -9.23 -5.23 -2.69
CA THR A 50 -10.16 -4.83 -3.76
C THR A 50 -9.43 -4.08 -4.87
N THR A 51 -10.01 -4.02 -6.08
CA THR A 51 -9.45 -3.22 -7.18
C THR A 51 -9.24 -1.75 -6.79
N GLU A 52 -10.18 -1.14 -6.06
CA GLU A 52 -10.09 0.25 -5.60
C GLU A 52 -8.91 0.47 -4.65
N GLU A 53 -8.73 -0.41 -3.67
CA GLU A 53 -7.60 -0.36 -2.73
C GLU A 53 -6.25 -0.53 -3.46
N LEU A 54 -6.17 -1.37 -4.48
CA LEU A 54 -4.97 -1.53 -5.29
C LEU A 54 -4.63 -0.27 -6.09
N GLU A 55 -5.64 0.42 -6.64
CA GLU A 55 -5.43 1.71 -7.32
C GLU A 55 -5.01 2.81 -6.34
N ASN A 56 -5.58 2.81 -5.13
CA ASN A 56 -5.14 3.71 -4.06
C ASN A 56 -3.68 3.43 -3.65
N LEU A 57 -3.29 2.15 -3.55
CA LEU A 57 -1.91 1.75 -3.27
C LEU A 57 -0.94 2.23 -4.35
N LYS A 58 -1.30 2.08 -5.63
CA LYS A 58 -0.50 2.58 -6.77
C LYS A 58 -0.44 4.10 -6.85
N SER A 59 -1.39 4.80 -6.23
CA SER A 59 -1.43 6.27 -6.22
C SER A 59 -0.60 6.89 -5.09
N ALA A 60 -0.18 6.10 -4.09
CA ALA A 60 0.72 6.56 -3.05
C ALA A 60 2.07 6.98 -3.65
N TYR A 61 2.66 8.09 -3.22
CA TYR A 61 3.94 8.61 -3.73
C TYR A 61 5.14 8.25 -2.83
N GLU A 62 4.87 7.86 -1.58
CA GLU A 62 5.87 7.56 -0.55
C GLU A 62 5.67 6.16 0.04
N VAL A 63 6.78 5.55 0.43
CA VAL A 63 6.82 4.33 1.22
C VAL A 63 7.46 4.66 2.56
N ARG A 64 6.69 4.49 3.65
CA ARG A 64 7.18 4.68 5.01
C ARG A 64 7.66 3.35 5.58
N LEU A 65 8.96 3.27 5.85
CA LEU A 65 9.58 2.14 6.53
C LEU A 65 9.33 2.27 8.03
N VAL A 66 8.48 1.40 8.56
CA VAL A 66 8.21 1.33 10.00
C VAL A 66 8.97 0.17 10.62
N LYS A 67 9.52 0.37 11.82
CA LYS A 67 10.09 -0.73 12.59
C LYS A 67 8.93 -1.63 13.06
N MET A 68 8.98 -2.91 12.70
CA MET A 68 8.08 -3.91 13.29
C MET A 68 8.38 -3.99 14.79
N LEU A 69 7.46 -3.51 15.62
CA LEU A 69 7.53 -3.66 17.08
C LEU A 69 7.04 -5.07 17.42
N GLY A 70 7.92 -6.06 17.28
CA GLY A 70 7.64 -7.45 17.68
C GLY A 70 8.45 -8.47 16.90
N GLU A 71 9.51 -8.96 17.54
CA GLU A 71 9.68 -10.40 17.78
C GLU A 71 9.74 -10.60 19.30
#